data_AF-A0AAD1A720-F1
#
_entry.id   AF-A0AAD1A720-F1
#
_cell.length_a   1.000
_cell.length_b   1.000
_cell.length_c   1.000
_cell.angle_alpha   90.00
_cell.angle_beta   90.00
_cell.angle_gamma   90.00
#
_symmetry.space_group_name_H-M   'P 1'
#
loop_
_entity.id
_entity.type
_entity.pdbx_description
1 polymer ?
#
loop_
_entity_poly.entity_id
_entity_poly.type
_entity_poly.pdbx_seq_one_letter_code
_entity_poly.pdbx_strand_id
1 'polypeptide(L)'
;MHRNARIVATVAIAATLIPNVSVICAYAYFKAEAVAETQRQELPAFFANSIKHAFAAGETYALLRDVGVPRGPASYAVYRLGQLNEYAEFYGRPVRKRDPTREIYKDLWNNASGVLAADWVDRQGLSGSKNRLKAIGLMSARDTLLGTFMDSRIPERVSGKRPETSDLQQALKAFRQDRSPVYGIIERALPPIRVRDRPGSQAFA
;
A
#
# COMPACT_ATOMS: atom_id res chain seq x y z
N MET A 1 -27.27 -28.06 -29.77
CA MET A 1 -27.30 -26.75 -29.05
C MET A 1 -26.77 -26.81 -27.61
N HIS A 2 -26.95 -27.88 -26.84
CA HIS A 2 -26.54 -27.93 -25.42
C HIS A 2 -25.02 -27.86 -25.13
N ARG A 3 -24.15 -28.28 -26.06
CA ARG A 3 -22.68 -28.25 -25.86
C ARG A 3 -22.11 -26.83 -25.85
N ASN A 4 -22.62 -25.96 -26.73
CA ASN A 4 -22.18 -24.56 -26.81
C ASN A 4 -22.64 -23.75 -25.58
N ALA A 5 -23.84 -24.03 -25.07
CA ALA A 5 -24.35 -23.41 -23.84
C ALA A 5 -23.51 -23.76 -22.60
N ARG A 6 -23.01 -25.00 -22.50
CA ARG A 6 -22.11 -25.42 -21.41
C ARG A 6 -20.75 -24.72 -21.48
N ILE A 7 -20.16 -24.62 -22.67
CA ILE A 7 -18.87 -23.94 -22.86
C ILE A 7 -18.99 -22.45 -22.50
N VAL A 8 -20.04 -21.77 -22.96
CA VAL A 8 -20.27 -20.35 -22.63
C VAL A 8 -20.48 -20.15 -21.13
N ALA A 9 -21.26 -21.02 -20.47
CA ALA A 9 -21.46 -20.96 -19.02
C ALA A 9 -20.15 -21.20 -18.25
N THR A 10 -19.34 -22.18 -18.65
CA THR A 10 -18.03 -22.44 -18.02
C THR A 10 -17.07 -21.27 -18.20
N VAL A 11 -17.00 -20.66 -19.39
CA VAL A 11 -16.16 -19.49 -19.65
C VAL A 11 -16.65 -18.29 -18.83
N ALA A 12 -17.95 -18.05 -18.74
CA ALA A 12 -18.52 -16.96 -17.93
C ALA A 12 -18.24 -17.16 -16.43
N ILE A 13 -18.38 -18.38 -15.92
CA ILE A 13 -18.05 -18.74 -14.53
C ILE A 13 -16.54 -18.58 -14.29
N ALA A 14 -15.68 -19.04 -15.20
CA ALA A 14 -14.23 -18.88 -15.06
C ALA A 14 -13.79 -17.41 -15.10
N ALA A 15 -14.34 -16.62 -16.04
CA ALA A 15 -14.05 -15.20 -16.17
C ALA A 15 -14.50 -14.37 -14.97
N THR A 16 -15.49 -14.85 -14.21
CA THR A 16 -15.96 -14.17 -12.99
C THR A 16 -15.29 -14.70 -11.72
N LEU A 17 -15.09 -16.00 -11.59
CA LEU A 17 -14.50 -16.59 -10.39
C LEU A 17 -12.99 -16.35 -10.30
N ILE A 18 -12.24 -16.46 -11.40
CA ILE A 18 -10.78 -16.36 -11.38
C ILE A 18 -10.32 -15.00 -10.84
N PRO A 19 -10.82 -13.84 -11.32
CA PRO A 19 -10.40 -12.54 -10.79
C PRO A 19 -10.76 -12.37 -9.31
N ASN A 20 -11.94 -12.84 -8.89
CA ASN A 20 -12.38 -12.73 -7.50
C ASN A 20 -11.52 -13.59 -6.56
N VAL A 21 -11.22 -14.83 -6.93
CA VAL A 21 -10.33 -15.71 -6.16
C VAL A 21 -8.93 -15.12 -6.10
N SER A 22 -8.40 -14.59 -7.22
CA SER A 22 -7.09 -13.94 -7.24
C SER A 22 -7.01 -12.74 -6.30
N VAL A 23 -8.04 -11.90 -6.25
CA VAL A 23 -8.12 -10.75 -5.32
C VAL A 23 -8.16 -11.23 -3.86
N ILE A 24 -8.96 -12.26 -3.55
CA ILE A 24 -9.06 -12.82 -2.20
C ILE A 24 -7.71 -13.42 -1.77
N CYS A 25 -7.08 -14.22 -2.63
CA CYS A 25 -5.78 -14.82 -2.37
C CYS A 25 -4.69 -13.75 -2.19
N ALA A 26 -4.66 -12.72 -3.03
CA ALA A 26 -3.74 -11.61 -2.89
C ALA A 26 -3.94 -10.88 -1.55
N TYR A 27 -5.20 -10.60 -1.17
CA TYR A 27 -5.51 -9.97 0.10
C TYR A 27 -5.04 -10.82 1.30
N ALA A 28 -5.33 -12.12 1.28
CA ALA A 28 -4.92 -13.06 2.32
C ALA A 28 -3.39 -13.15 2.42
N TYR A 29 -2.70 -13.21 1.28
CA TYR A 29 -1.25 -13.20 1.18
C TYR A 29 -0.66 -11.93 1.83
N PHE A 30 -1.10 -10.74 1.41
CA PHE A 30 -0.61 -9.48 1.98
C PHE A 30 -0.85 -9.37 3.47
N LYS A 31 -2.01 -9.84 3.95
CA LYS A 31 -2.31 -9.85 5.37
C LYS A 31 -1.36 -10.76 6.15
N ALA A 32 -1.09 -11.96 5.65
CA ALA A 32 -0.20 -12.92 6.31
C ALA A 32 1.23 -12.37 6.39
N GLU A 33 1.76 -11.87 5.27
CA GLU A 33 3.10 -11.27 5.20
C GLU A 33 3.22 -10.04 6.12
N ALA A 34 2.20 -9.18 6.18
CA ALA A 34 2.22 -8.02 7.04
C ALA A 34 2.21 -8.38 8.54
N VAL A 35 1.46 -9.42 8.94
CA VAL A 35 1.48 -9.93 10.31
C VAL A 35 2.86 -10.51 10.64
N ALA A 36 3.42 -11.33 9.75
CA ALA A 36 4.74 -11.91 9.93
C ALA A 36 5.84 -10.84 10.05
N GLU A 37 5.78 -9.80 9.22
CA GLU A 37 6.73 -8.68 9.29
C GLU A 37 6.55 -7.85 10.58
N THR A 38 5.31 -7.61 11.01
CA THR A 38 5.03 -6.95 12.29
C THR A 38 5.66 -7.71 13.46
N GLN A 39 5.55 -9.05 13.46
CA GLN A 39 6.17 -9.90 14.47
C GLN A 39 7.70 -9.89 14.37
N ARG A 40 8.26 -9.99 13.16
CA ARG A 40 9.71 -9.97 12.90
C ARG A 40 10.38 -8.69 13.39
N GLN A 41 9.68 -7.56 13.28
CA GLN A 41 10.16 -6.24 13.69
C GLN A 41 9.75 -5.87 15.14
N GLU A 42 9.12 -6.80 15.87
CA GLU A 42 8.62 -6.58 17.24
C GLU A 42 7.68 -5.37 17.36
N LEU A 43 6.90 -5.11 16.31
CA LEU A 43 6.00 -3.95 16.24
C LEU A 43 4.64 -4.25 16.90
N PRO A 44 3.95 -3.22 17.41
CA PRO A 44 2.59 -3.36 17.86
C PRO A 44 1.66 -3.90 16.75
N ALA A 45 0.74 -4.79 17.10
CA ALA A 45 -0.15 -5.47 16.15
C ALA A 45 -0.97 -4.52 15.26
N PHE A 46 -1.22 -3.29 15.70
CA PHE A 46 -1.94 -2.29 14.91
C PHE A 46 -1.18 -1.85 13.64
N PHE A 47 0.15 -2.04 13.57
CA PHE A 47 0.93 -1.76 12.36
C PHE A 47 0.69 -2.75 11.21
N ALA A 48 0.16 -3.95 11.50
CA ALA A 48 -0.05 -4.97 10.47
C ALA A 48 -0.94 -4.46 9.32
N ASN A 49 -1.96 -3.64 9.61
CA ASN A 49 -2.77 -3.06 8.55
C ASN A 49 -1.96 -2.08 7.71
N SER A 50 -1.16 -1.22 8.34
CA SER A 50 -0.34 -0.23 7.65
C SER A 50 0.73 -0.87 6.77
N ILE A 51 1.41 -1.91 7.27
CA ILE A 51 2.36 -2.71 6.48
C ILE A 51 1.66 -3.38 5.31
N LYS A 52 0.46 -3.95 5.51
CA LYS A 52 -0.34 -4.56 4.43
C LYS A 52 -0.63 -3.56 3.30
N HIS A 53 -1.09 -2.35 3.61
CA HIS A 53 -1.37 -1.31 2.60
C HIS A 53 -0.10 -0.88 1.86
N ALA A 54 0.98 -0.59 2.59
CA ALA A 54 2.27 -0.24 1.99
C ALA A 54 2.80 -1.37 1.10
N PHE A 55 2.72 -2.61 1.54
CA PHE A 55 3.25 -3.74 0.78
C PHE A 55 2.44 -4.02 -0.48
N ALA A 56 1.11 -4.00 -0.40
CA ALA A 56 0.25 -4.12 -1.58
C ALA A 56 0.52 -3.00 -2.61
N ALA A 57 0.70 -1.76 -2.16
CA ALA A 57 1.04 -0.63 -3.02
C ALA A 57 2.42 -0.79 -3.66
N GLY A 58 3.42 -1.26 -2.91
CA GLY A 58 4.77 -1.52 -3.38
C GLY A 58 4.82 -2.64 -4.44
N GLU A 59 4.11 -3.75 -4.22
CA GLU A 59 4.02 -4.83 -5.21
C GLU A 59 3.28 -4.38 -6.48
N THR A 60 2.19 -3.62 -6.33
CA THR A 60 1.44 -3.10 -7.48
C THR A 60 2.32 -2.14 -8.31
N TYR A 61 3.09 -1.28 -7.64
CA TYR A 61 4.05 -0.41 -8.32
C TYR A 61 5.10 -1.22 -9.07
N ALA A 62 5.74 -2.19 -8.40
CA ALA A 62 6.77 -3.03 -9.00
C ALA A 62 6.22 -3.78 -10.23
N LEU A 63 5.03 -4.37 -10.13
CA LEU A 63 4.39 -5.06 -11.26
C LEU A 63 4.16 -4.12 -12.45
N LEU A 64 3.68 -2.90 -12.21
CA LEU A 64 3.50 -1.90 -13.27
C LEU A 64 4.84 -1.52 -13.91
N ARG A 65 5.91 -1.42 -13.11
CA ARG A 65 7.26 -1.13 -13.61
C ARG A 65 7.80 -2.28 -14.46
N ASP A 66 7.56 -3.52 -14.04
CA ASP A 66 8.01 -4.74 -14.74
C ASP A 66 7.34 -4.88 -16.11
N VAL A 67 6.08 -4.48 -16.26
CA VAL A 67 5.37 -4.46 -17.55
C VAL A 67 5.64 -3.19 -18.38
N GLY A 68 6.64 -2.39 -17.99
CA GLY A 68 7.15 -1.26 -18.77
C GLY A 68 6.49 0.10 -18.51
N VAL A 69 5.57 0.22 -17.54
CA VAL A 69 4.94 1.51 -17.23
C VAL A 69 5.98 2.44 -16.58
N PRO A 70 6.20 3.67 -17.08
CA PRO A 70 7.17 4.60 -16.51
C PRO A 70 6.87 4.96 -15.03
N ARG A 71 7.89 5.36 -14.27
CA ARG A 71 7.79 5.61 -12.81
C ARG A 71 6.63 6.52 -12.42
N GLY A 72 6.54 7.71 -13.02
CA GLY A 72 5.48 8.68 -12.71
C GLY A 72 4.06 8.12 -12.92
N PRO A 73 3.74 7.61 -14.12
CA PRO A 73 2.48 6.93 -14.39
C PRO A 73 2.20 5.73 -13.47
N ALA A 74 3.21 4.89 -13.16
CA ALA A 74 3.05 3.74 -12.28
C ALA A 74 2.68 4.17 -10.85
N SER A 75 3.41 5.14 -10.28
CA SER A 75 3.08 5.71 -8.97
C SER A 75 1.68 6.33 -8.96
N TYR A 76 1.34 7.09 -10.02
CA TYR A 76 0.02 7.69 -10.15
C TYR A 76 -1.09 6.63 -10.17
N ALA A 77 -0.92 5.55 -10.94
CA ALA A 77 -1.88 4.46 -11.02
C ALA A 77 -2.10 3.80 -9.64
N VAL A 78 -1.01 3.50 -8.91
CA VAL A 78 -1.11 2.94 -7.54
C VAL A 78 -1.87 3.88 -6.61
N TYR A 79 -1.62 5.19 -6.66
CA TYR A 79 -2.39 6.13 -5.86
C TYR A 79 -3.84 6.18 -6.25
N ARG A 80 -4.17 6.16 -7.54
CA ARG A 80 -5.57 6.12 -7.98
C ARG A 80 -6.27 4.84 -7.54
N LEU A 81 -5.61 3.69 -7.63
CA LEU A 81 -6.14 2.42 -7.15
C LEU A 81 -6.34 2.41 -5.63
N GLY A 82 -5.38 2.93 -4.87
CA GLY A 82 -5.52 3.10 -3.43
C GLY A 82 -6.72 3.98 -3.07
N GLN A 83 -6.91 5.10 -3.77
CA GLN A 83 -8.09 5.95 -3.58
C GLN A 83 -9.39 5.19 -3.87
N LEU A 84 -9.44 4.46 -4.99
CA LEU A 84 -10.61 3.65 -5.37
C LEU A 84 -10.90 2.53 -4.35
N ASN A 85 -9.88 1.92 -3.76
CA ASN A 85 -10.05 0.97 -2.67
C ASN A 85 -10.72 1.63 -1.47
N GLU A 86 -10.26 2.82 -1.07
CA GLU A 86 -10.89 3.58 0.03
C GLU A 86 -12.33 4.00 -0.31
N TYR A 87 -12.62 4.39 -1.57
CA TYR A 87 -13.99 4.61 -2.05
C TYR A 87 -14.86 3.36 -1.82
N ALA A 88 -14.38 2.19 -2.24
CA ALA A 88 -15.13 0.93 -2.12
C ALA A 88 -15.33 0.52 -0.65
N GLU A 89 -14.30 0.65 0.20
CA GLU A 89 -14.40 0.34 1.62
C GLU A 89 -15.36 1.27 2.37
N PHE A 90 -15.36 2.56 2.03
CA PHE A 90 -16.22 3.56 2.65
C PHE A 90 -17.71 3.30 2.34
N TYR A 91 -18.06 3.12 1.05
CA TYR A 91 -19.46 2.90 0.66
C TYR A 91 -19.98 1.49 0.98
N GLY A 92 -19.09 0.49 1.06
CA GLY A 92 -19.46 -0.89 1.37
C GLY A 92 -19.68 -1.19 2.86
N ARG A 93 -19.34 -0.27 3.78
CA ARG A 93 -19.44 -0.50 5.24
C ARG A 93 -20.33 0.56 5.90
N PRO A 94 -21.63 0.25 6.15
CA PRO A 94 -22.63 1.26 6.51
C PRO A 94 -22.49 1.92 7.90
N VAL A 95 -21.54 1.52 8.76
CA VAL A 95 -21.41 2.11 10.10
C VAL A 95 -19.95 2.05 10.57
N ARG A 96 -19.31 3.21 10.82
CA ARG A 96 -18.05 3.25 11.59
C ARG A 96 -18.02 4.43 12.57
N LYS A 97 -17.72 4.12 13.84
CA LYS A 97 -17.31 5.07 14.90
C LYS A 97 -15.86 5.58 14.70
N ARG A 98 -15.40 5.75 13.45
CA ARG A 98 -14.03 6.18 13.12
C ARG A 98 -14.08 7.51 12.39
N ASP A 99 -13.03 8.31 12.50
CA ASP A 99 -12.83 9.49 11.65
C ASP A 99 -12.37 8.98 10.26
N PRO A 100 -13.27 8.93 9.26
CA PRO A 100 -12.97 8.34 7.96
C PRO A 100 -11.90 9.15 7.22
N THR A 101 -11.85 10.47 7.39
CA THR A 101 -10.87 11.34 6.75
C THR A 101 -9.45 10.99 7.21
N ARG A 102 -9.25 10.79 8.52
CA ARG A 102 -7.96 10.35 9.08
C ARG A 102 -7.58 8.94 8.65
N GLU A 103 -8.54 8.02 8.58
CA GLU A 103 -8.31 6.64 8.11
C GLU A 103 -7.85 6.63 6.64
N ILE A 104 -8.56 7.35 5.76
CA ILE A 104 -8.20 7.47 4.34
C ILE A 104 -6.83 8.12 4.16
N TYR A 105 -6.54 9.20 4.89
CA TYR A 105 -5.22 9.85 4.84
C TYR A 105 -4.10 8.89 5.25
N LYS A 106 -4.31 8.13 6.33
CA LYS A 106 -3.37 7.12 6.82
C LYS A 106 -3.06 6.07 5.75
N ASP A 107 -4.08 5.53 5.09
CA ASP A 107 -3.89 4.49 4.08
C ASP A 107 -3.25 5.03 2.79
N LEU A 108 -3.57 6.27 2.38
CA LEU A 108 -2.86 6.94 1.27
C LEU A 108 -1.38 7.22 1.58
N TRP A 109 -1.07 7.63 2.81
CA TRP A 109 0.32 7.76 3.28
C TRP A 109 1.06 6.44 3.19
N ASN A 110 0.48 5.36 3.72
CA ASN A 110 1.11 4.05 3.70
C ASN A 110 1.29 3.54 2.27
N ASN A 111 0.34 3.79 1.36
CA ASN A 111 0.50 3.48 -0.06
C ASN A 111 1.67 4.25 -0.69
N ALA A 112 1.86 5.52 -0.34
CA ALA A 112 3.03 6.31 -0.75
C ALA A 112 4.35 5.72 -0.23
N SER A 113 4.39 5.34 1.04
CA SER A 113 5.51 4.62 1.64
C SER A 113 5.86 3.35 0.87
N GLY A 114 4.85 2.56 0.50
CA GLY A 114 5.01 1.37 -0.33
C GLY A 114 5.66 1.61 -1.68
N VAL A 115 5.14 2.60 -2.43
CA VAL A 115 5.69 2.99 -3.74
C VAL A 115 7.14 3.44 -3.62
N LEU A 116 7.47 4.26 -2.62
CA LEU A 116 8.83 4.75 -2.42
C LEU A 116 9.79 3.64 -1.98
N ALA A 117 9.34 2.72 -1.12
CA ALA A 117 10.13 1.55 -0.75
C ALA A 117 10.44 0.68 -1.97
N ALA A 118 9.44 0.42 -2.82
CA ALA A 118 9.62 -0.36 -4.05
C ALA A 118 10.60 0.33 -5.01
N ASP A 119 10.39 1.61 -5.31
CA ASP A 119 11.28 2.34 -6.22
C ASP A 119 12.71 2.46 -5.68
N TRP A 120 12.87 2.60 -4.36
CA TRP A 120 14.19 2.57 -3.73
C TRP A 120 14.85 1.20 -3.88
N VAL A 121 14.16 0.11 -3.55
CA VAL A 121 14.66 -1.27 -3.70
C VAL A 121 15.09 -1.53 -5.16
N ASP A 122 14.30 -1.08 -6.13
CA ASP A 122 14.61 -1.24 -7.55
C ASP A 122 15.83 -0.41 -7.97
N ARG A 123 15.93 0.86 -7.53
CA ARG A 123 17.14 1.68 -7.72
C ARG A 123 18.38 1.05 -7.08
N GLN A 124 18.20 0.19 -6.08
CA GLN A 124 19.28 -0.57 -5.46
C GLN A 124 19.71 -1.84 -6.21
N GLY A 125 18.99 -2.25 -7.26
CA GLY A 125 19.20 -3.56 -7.87
C GLY A 125 18.84 -4.72 -6.93
N LEU A 126 18.07 -4.44 -5.87
CA LEU A 126 17.62 -5.42 -4.88
C LEU A 126 16.17 -5.87 -5.17
N SER A 127 15.73 -5.77 -6.42
CA SER A 127 14.34 -6.05 -6.84
C SER A 127 13.84 -7.38 -6.26
N GLY A 128 12.65 -7.36 -5.67
CA GLY A 128 12.04 -8.57 -5.12
C GLY A 128 11.09 -8.29 -3.96
N SER A 129 10.05 -9.10 -3.88
CA SER A 129 8.96 -8.91 -2.93
C SER A 129 9.43 -8.92 -1.47
N LYS A 130 10.32 -9.84 -1.10
CA LYS A 130 10.91 -9.91 0.25
C LYS A 130 11.69 -8.66 0.64
N ASN A 131 12.48 -8.10 -0.28
CA ASN A 131 13.28 -6.90 -0.02
C ASN A 131 12.37 -5.67 0.15
N ARG A 132 11.29 -5.59 -0.63
CA ARG A 132 10.26 -4.55 -0.48
C ARG A 132 9.55 -4.66 0.88
N LEU A 133 9.14 -5.87 1.27
CA LEU A 133 8.53 -6.09 2.59
C LEU A 133 9.49 -5.71 3.74
N LYS A 134 10.76 -6.13 3.65
CA LYS A 134 11.79 -5.78 4.65
C LYS A 134 12.01 -4.27 4.72
N ALA A 135 12.07 -3.57 3.59
CA ALA A 135 12.18 -2.11 3.57
C ALA A 135 10.97 -1.44 4.26
N ILE A 136 9.75 -1.93 4.02
CA ILE A 136 8.53 -1.43 4.65
C ILE A 136 8.51 -1.72 6.16
N GLY A 137 8.95 -2.91 6.58
CA GLY A 137 9.10 -3.26 7.99
C GLY A 137 10.06 -2.31 8.71
N LEU A 138 11.23 -2.05 8.12
CA LEU A 138 12.20 -1.09 8.64
C LEU A 138 11.65 0.34 8.71
N MET A 139 10.91 0.78 7.69
CA MET A 139 10.21 2.07 7.73
C MET A 139 9.17 2.14 8.84
N SER A 140 8.51 1.02 9.16
CA SER A 140 7.53 0.95 10.24
C SER A 140 8.22 1.04 11.60
N ALA A 141 9.33 0.33 11.79
CA ALA A 141 10.17 0.41 13.00
C ALA A 141 10.83 1.78 13.21
N ARG A 142 10.95 2.57 12.14
CA ARG A 142 11.43 3.97 12.19
C ARG A 142 10.29 4.98 12.26
N ASP A 143 9.09 4.57 12.68
CA ASP A 143 7.91 5.41 12.79
C ASP A 143 7.71 6.27 11.54
N THR A 144 7.72 5.65 10.36
CA THR A 144 7.45 6.33 9.09
C THR A 144 6.14 5.87 8.47
N LEU A 145 5.67 4.66 8.78
CA LEU A 145 4.28 4.27 8.53
C LEU A 145 3.39 4.81 9.65
N LEU A 146 2.15 5.16 9.30
CA LEU A 146 1.14 5.62 10.25
C LEU A 146 0.37 4.42 10.77
N GLY A 147 0.53 4.07 12.06
CA GLY A 147 0.02 2.81 12.62
C GLY A 147 -1.49 2.80 12.82
N THR A 148 -2.08 3.93 13.25
CA THR A 148 -3.52 4.04 13.53
C THR A 148 -4.08 5.35 12.98
N PHE A 149 -5.40 5.48 12.86
CA PHE A 149 -6.02 6.74 12.46
C PHE A 149 -5.92 7.83 13.56
N MET A 150 -5.57 7.45 14.80
CA MET A 150 -5.31 8.34 15.92
C MET A 150 -3.83 8.76 16.03
N ASP A 151 -3.00 8.38 15.05
CA ASP A 151 -1.60 8.75 15.04
C ASP A 151 -1.42 10.28 15.07
N SER A 152 -0.58 10.77 15.98
CA SER A 152 -0.37 12.21 16.21
C SER A 152 0.32 12.92 15.05
N ARG A 153 0.99 12.15 14.17
CA ARG A 153 1.60 12.66 12.93
C ARG A 153 0.56 12.97 11.86
N ILE A 154 -0.67 12.47 11.99
CA ILE A 154 -1.77 12.85 11.10
C ILE A 154 -2.15 14.30 11.45
N PRO A 155 -2.01 15.26 10.52
CA PRO A 155 -2.24 16.66 10.83
C PRO A 155 -3.67 16.89 11.32
N GLU A 156 -3.85 17.69 12.37
CA GLU A 156 -5.18 17.99 12.91
C GLU A 156 -6.13 18.58 11.87
N ARG A 157 -5.63 19.29 10.85
CA ARG A 157 -6.44 19.77 9.71
C ARG A 157 -7.12 18.67 8.88
N VAL A 158 -6.63 17.44 9.00
CA VAL A 158 -7.24 16.22 8.42
C VAL A 158 -8.43 15.78 9.27
N SER A 159 -8.44 16.14 10.56
CA SER A 159 -9.60 15.98 11.44
C SER A 159 -10.50 17.21 11.35
N GLY A 160 -11.76 17.02 11.03
CA GLY A 160 -12.74 18.10 11.10
C GLY A 160 -13.74 18.05 9.95
N LYS A 161 -15.00 17.88 10.33
CA LYS A 161 -16.16 18.09 9.46
C LYS A 161 -16.12 19.53 8.95
N ARG A 162 -15.58 19.76 7.75
CA ARG A 162 -15.94 20.94 6.98
C ARG A 162 -17.29 20.62 6.31
N PRO A 163 -18.32 21.43 6.49
CA PRO A 163 -19.70 21.08 6.12
C PRO A 163 -19.96 20.91 4.61
N GLU A 164 -18.96 21.10 3.74
CA GLU A 164 -19.17 21.27 2.30
C GLU A 164 -18.36 20.32 1.39
N THR A 165 -17.51 19.43 1.93
CA THR A 165 -16.72 18.47 1.13
C THR A 165 -16.81 17.08 1.71
N SER A 166 -16.96 16.04 0.88
CA SER A 166 -16.95 14.66 1.39
C SER A 166 -15.62 14.37 2.10
N ASP A 167 -15.68 13.61 3.21
CA ASP A 167 -14.52 13.21 4.04
C ASP A 167 -13.33 12.73 3.19
N LEU A 168 -13.65 12.01 2.11
CA LEU A 168 -12.69 11.53 1.13
C LEU A 168 -12.06 12.65 0.28
N GLN A 169 -12.82 13.62 -0.22
CA GLN A 169 -12.25 14.76 -0.95
C GLN A 169 -11.31 15.59 -0.06
N GLN A 170 -11.64 15.71 1.23
CA GLN A 170 -10.80 16.40 2.20
C GLN A 170 -9.47 15.64 2.43
N ALA A 171 -9.53 14.33 2.65
CA ALA A 171 -8.35 13.49 2.80
C ALA A 171 -7.45 13.53 1.55
N LEU A 172 -8.04 13.48 0.35
CA LEU A 172 -7.31 13.59 -0.91
C LEU A 172 -6.63 14.95 -1.07
N LYS A 173 -7.32 16.04 -0.71
CA LYS A 173 -6.77 17.39 -0.78
C LYS A 173 -5.60 17.54 0.19
N ALA A 174 -5.76 17.10 1.43
CA ALA A 174 -4.70 17.14 2.43
C ALA A 174 -3.48 16.31 1.99
N PHE A 175 -3.69 15.06 1.56
CA PHE A 175 -2.61 14.21 1.08
C PHE A 175 -1.86 14.83 -0.11
N ARG A 176 -2.55 15.48 -1.05
CA ARG A 176 -1.90 16.18 -2.18
C ARG A 176 -1.03 17.36 -1.72
N GLN A 177 -1.46 18.10 -0.71
CA GLN A 177 -0.68 19.20 -0.12
C GLN A 177 0.56 18.67 0.60
N ASP A 178 0.43 17.55 1.29
CA ASP A 178 1.48 17.00 2.14
C ASP A 178 2.46 16.11 1.38
N ARG A 179 2.09 15.63 0.19
CA ARG A 179 2.82 14.62 -0.60
C ARG A 179 4.34 14.88 -0.70
N SER A 180 4.76 16.10 -1.02
CA SER A 180 6.18 16.42 -1.18
C SER A 180 6.97 16.34 0.15
N PRO A 181 6.52 16.99 1.25
CA PRO A 181 7.08 16.77 2.59
C PRO A 181 7.12 15.29 2.99
N VAL A 182 6.03 14.55 2.74
CA VAL A 182 5.91 13.11 3.06
C VAL A 182 6.98 12.30 2.36
N TYR A 183 7.21 12.57 1.08
CA TYR A 183 8.25 11.88 0.32
C TYR A 183 9.64 12.13 0.86
N GLY A 184 9.97 13.37 1.23
CA GLY A 184 11.25 13.69 1.85
C GLY A 184 11.45 12.99 3.21
N ILE A 185 10.38 12.84 4.01
CA ILE A 185 10.44 12.09 5.28
C ILE A 185 10.70 10.61 5.01
N ILE A 186 9.93 10.02 4.09
CA ILE A 186 10.04 8.60 3.75
C ILE A 186 11.42 8.26 3.18
N GLU A 187 11.94 9.09 2.28
CA GLU A 187 13.23 8.83 1.64
C GLU A 187 14.38 8.83 2.66
N ARG A 188 14.32 9.70 3.68
CA ARG A 188 15.28 9.71 4.79
C ARG A 188 15.16 8.50 5.71
N ALA A 189 13.99 7.89 5.78
CA ALA A 189 13.75 6.70 6.60
C ALA A 189 14.31 5.42 5.96
N LEU A 190 14.64 5.43 4.67
CA LEU A 190 15.23 4.28 3.99
C LEU A 190 16.72 4.13 4.38
N PRO A 191 17.20 2.90 4.57
CA PRO A 191 18.57 2.68 5.05
C PRO A 191 19.60 3.15 4.01
N PRO A 192 20.72 3.76 4.43
CA PRO A 192 21.82 4.07 3.53
C PRO A 192 22.49 2.77 3.04
N ILE A 193 22.92 2.75 1.79
CA ILE A 193 23.69 1.64 1.21
C ILE A 193 25.10 1.68 1.80
N ARG A 194 25.58 0.58 2.38
CA ARG A 194 27.03 0.42 2.62
C ARG A 194 27.64 -0.18 1.35
N VAL A 195 28.63 0.50 0.78
CA VAL A 195 29.26 0.18 -0.52
C VAL A 195 29.93 -1.20 -0.57
N ARG A 196 30.01 -1.96 0.54
CA ARG A 196 30.45 -3.35 0.55
C ARG A 196 29.41 -4.36 0.04
N ASP A 197 28.17 -3.94 -0.21
CA ASP A 197 27.04 -4.84 -0.47
C ASP A 197 26.63 -4.99 -1.96
N ARG A 198 27.57 -4.93 -2.91
CA ARG A 198 27.32 -5.36 -4.31
C ARG A 198 28.57 -6.00 -4.94
N PRO A 199 28.46 -7.04 -5.80
CA PRO A 199 27.45 -8.11 -5.90
C PRO A 199 28.10 -9.52 -5.76
N GLY A 200 27.47 -10.40 -4.99
CA GLY A 200 27.92 -11.81 -4.87
C GLY A 200 27.60 -12.49 -3.54
N SER A 201 27.26 -11.74 -2.50
CA SER A 201 27.00 -12.30 -1.18
C SER A 201 25.57 -12.03 -0.74
N GLN A 202 24.88 -13.09 -0.37
CA GLN A 202 23.76 -13.06 0.57
C GLN A 202 24.10 -12.09 1.73
N ALA A 203 23.32 -11.02 1.89
CA ALA A 203 23.36 -10.22 3.11
C ALA A 203 22.10 -9.35 3.24
N PHE A 204 20.98 -10.01 3.50
CA PHE A 204 19.92 -9.45 4.34
C PHE A 204 19.38 -10.61 5.18
N ALA A 205 20.23 -11.16 6.04
CA ALA A 205 19.76 -11.94 7.20
C ALA A 205 18.76 -11.09 8.00
#